data_AF-A0A2U1LJ85-F1
#
_entry.id   AF-A0A2U1LJ85-F1
#
_cell.length_a   1.000
_cell.length_b   1.000
_cell.length_c   1.000
_cell.angle_alpha   90.00
_cell.angle_beta   90.00
_cell.angle_gamma   90.00
#
_symmetry.space_group_name_H-M   'P 1'
#
loop_
_entity.id
_entity.type
_entity.pdbx_description
1 polymer ?
#
loop_
_entity_poly.entity_id
_entity_poly.type
_entity_poly.pdbx_seq_one_letter_code
_entity_poly.pdbx_strand_id
1 'polypeptide(L)'
;MATRYWIVSLPVQSTASSSALWTRLQEQISKNSFDTPLYRFNIPNLRVGTLDSLLALSDDLLKSNTFIEGCSHKIRRQIEDLEKVSGVNSSSLTVDGIPVDSYLTKFVWDEAKYPTMSPLKEIVDGIHVQVAKIDDDLKS
;
A
#
# COMPACT_ATOMS: atom_id res chain seq x y z
N MET A 1 1.97 10.63 -17.40
CA MET A 1 0.64 10.52 -16.76
C MET A 1 0.81 9.71 -15.49
N ALA A 2 0.25 10.14 -14.35
CA ALA A 2 0.27 9.32 -13.15
C ALA A 2 -0.72 8.16 -13.30
N THR A 3 -0.25 6.93 -13.19
CA THR A 3 -1.10 5.74 -13.15
C THR A 3 -1.92 5.77 -11.86
N ARG A 4 -3.23 5.64 -11.97
CA ARG A 4 -4.15 5.63 -10.82
C ARG A 4 -4.62 4.21 -10.57
N TYR A 5 -4.56 3.79 -9.31
CA TYR A 5 -5.04 2.50 -8.86
C TYR A 5 -6.21 2.69 -7.92
N TRP A 6 -7.12 1.73 -7.92
CA TRP A 6 -8.23 1.64 -6.98
C TRP A 6 -8.04 0.38 -6.16
N ILE A 7 -8.11 0.52 -4.84
CA ILE A 7 -8.17 -0.62 -3.93
C ILE A 7 -9.61 -0.78 -3.44
N VAL A 8 -10.13 -1.99 -3.50
CA VAL A 8 -11.48 -2.32 -3.06
C VAL A 8 -11.44 -3.58 -2.22
N SER A 9 -12.25 -3.60 -1.16
CA SER A 9 -12.47 -4.79 -0.34
C SER A 9 -13.95 -5.14 -0.37
N LEU A 10 -14.24 -6.43 -0.51
CA LEU A 10 -15.59 -6.97 -0.59
C LEU A 10 -15.74 -8.08 0.45
N PRO A 11 -16.85 -8.11 1.21
CA PRO A 11 -17.08 -9.18 2.17
C PRO A 11 -17.30 -10.50 1.43
N VAL A 12 -16.62 -11.56 1.89
CA VAL A 12 -16.90 -12.91 1.41
C VAL A 12 -18.18 -13.40 2.08
N GLN A 13 -19.25 -13.57 1.31
CA GLN A 13 -20.51 -14.10 1.81
C GLN A 13 -20.33 -15.55 2.28
N SER A 14 -20.95 -15.95 3.38
CA SER A 14 -20.76 -17.26 4.01
C SER A 14 -21.06 -18.47 3.10
N THR A 15 -21.84 -18.27 2.03
CA THR A 15 -22.22 -19.31 1.06
C THR A 15 -21.33 -19.34 -0.18
N ALA A 16 -20.45 -18.36 -0.38
CA ALA A 16 -19.64 -18.21 -1.57
C ALA A 16 -18.15 -18.31 -1.24
N SER A 17 -17.37 -19.00 -2.08
CA SER A 17 -15.92 -18.98 -1.97
C SER A 17 -15.35 -17.64 -2.44
N SER A 18 -14.21 -17.24 -1.88
CA SER A 18 -13.44 -16.07 -2.37
C SER A 18 -13.15 -16.18 -3.88
N SER A 19 -12.89 -17.40 -4.38
CA SER A 19 -12.68 -17.65 -5.81
C SER A 19 -13.92 -17.36 -6.67
N ALA A 20 -15.11 -17.74 -6.21
CA ALA A 20 -16.35 -17.48 -6.94
C ALA A 20 -16.68 -15.98 -6.99
N LEU A 21 -16.45 -15.26 -5.87
CA LEU A 21 -16.61 -13.81 -5.81
C LEU A 21 -15.62 -13.08 -6.72
N TRP A 22 -14.37 -13.55 -6.77
CA TRP A 22 -13.36 -13.02 -7.67
C TRP A 22 -13.77 -13.18 -9.14
N THR A 23 -14.19 -14.37 -9.56
CA THR A 23 -14.65 -14.61 -10.93
C THR A 23 -15.85 -13.72 -11.28
N ARG A 24 -16.82 -13.59 -10.37
CA ARG A 24 -17.98 -12.71 -10.56
C ARG A 24 -17.57 -11.25 -10.69
N LEU A 25 -16.65 -10.78 -9.85
CA LEU A 25 -16.13 -9.40 -9.92
C LEU A 25 -15.48 -9.14 -11.27
N GLN A 26 -14.61 -10.05 -11.73
CA GLN A 26 -13.98 -9.96 -13.04
C GLN A 26 -15.01 -9.88 -14.17
N GLU A 27 -16.03 -10.73 -14.15
CA GLU A 27 -17.08 -10.75 -15.16
C GLU A 27 -17.91 -9.45 -15.20
N GLN A 28 -18.27 -8.91 -14.03
CA GLN A 28 -19.05 -7.67 -13.96
C GLN A 28 -18.23 -6.46 -14.40
N ILE A 29 -16.97 -6.37 -13.99
CA ILE A 29 -16.11 -5.26 -14.42
C ILE A 29 -15.80 -5.37 -15.91
N SER A 30 -15.52 -6.56 -16.46
CA SER A 30 -15.28 -6.71 -17.89
C SER A 30 -16.47 -6.32 -18.75
N LYS A 31 -17.70 -6.49 -18.25
CA LYS A 31 -18.94 -6.08 -18.94
C LYS A 31 -19.09 -4.56 -19.01
N ASN A 32 -18.66 -3.84 -17.97
CA ASN A 32 -18.82 -2.39 -17.87
C ASN A 32 -17.57 -1.60 -18.30
N SER A 33 -16.38 -2.20 -18.20
CA SER A 33 -15.08 -1.57 -18.42
C SER A 33 -14.04 -2.64 -18.78
N PHE A 34 -14.02 -3.03 -20.05
CA PHE A 34 -13.20 -4.15 -20.55
C PHE A 34 -11.68 -3.95 -20.40
N ASP A 35 -11.21 -2.70 -20.32
CA ASP A 35 -9.79 -2.34 -20.23
C ASP A 35 -9.35 -2.00 -18.79
N THR A 36 -10.09 -2.49 -17.79
CA THR A 36 -9.73 -2.30 -16.37
C THR A 36 -9.09 -3.59 -15.84
N PRO A 37 -7.75 -3.66 -15.74
CA PRO A 37 -7.08 -4.84 -15.21
C PRO A 37 -7.37 -4.99 -13.71
N LEU A 38 -7.53 -6.24 -13.27
CA LEU A 38 -7.81 -6.60 -11.89
C LEU A 38 -6.71 -7.47 -11.32
N TYR A 39 -6.23 -7.10 -10.14
CA TYR A 39 -5.17 -7.81 -9.43
C TYR A 39 -5.65 -8.17 -8.03
N ARG A 40 -5.22 -9.33 -7.53
CA ARG A 40 -5.47 -9.70 -6.14
C ARG A 40 -4.47 -8.99 -5.24
N PHE A 41 -4.98 -8.37 -4.19
CA PHE A 41 -4.16 -7.77 -3.15
C PHE A 41 -4.21 -8.67 -1.92
N ASN A 42 -3.17 -9.50 -1.73
CA ASN A 42 -3.15 -10.52 -0.69
C ASN A 42 -2.70 -9.92 0.64
N ILE A 43 -3.62 -9.86 1.61
CA ILE A 43 -3.33 -9.45 2.99
C ILE A 43 -3.44 -10.69 3.87
N PRO A 44 -2.43 -11.00 4.72
CA PRO A 44 -2.50 -12.13 5.63
C PRO A 44 -3.50 -11.88 6.76
N ASN A 45 -3.78 -12.91 7.54
CA ASN A 45 -4.54 -12.75 8.78
C ASN A 45 -3.66 -12.03 9.81
N LEU A 46 -3.96 -10.76 10.05
CA LEU A 46 -3.27 -9.94 11.04
C LEU A 46 -3.92 -10.11 12.41
N ARG A 47 -3.10 -10.14 13.47
CA ARG A 47 -3.59 -10.22 14.84
C ARG A 47 -4.26 -8.92 15.27
N VAL A 48 -5.58 -8.90 15.21
CA VAL A 48 -6.41 -7.79 15.68
C VAL A 48 -6.73 -7.92 17.17
N GLY A 49 -6.88 -6.78 17.85
CA GLY A 49 -7.25 -6.69 19.27
C GLY A 49 -8.76 -6.70 19.48
N THR A 50 -9.23 -5.88 20.44
CA THR A 50 -10.66 -5.65 20.67
C THR A 50 -11.25 -4.71 19.62
N LEU A 51 -12.59 -4.66 19.52
CA LEU A 51 -13.27 -3.69 18.65
C LEU A 51 -12.86 -2.24 18.97
N ASP A 52 -12.78 -1.88 20.26
CA ASP A 52 -12.36 -0.54 20.68
C ASP A 52 -10.95 -0.20 20.18
N SER A 53 -10.03 -1.17 20.25
CA SER A 53 -8.67 -0.99 19.72
C SER A 53 -8.65 -0.82 18.19
N LEU A 54 -9.57 -1.46 17.47
CA LEU A 54 -9.71 -1.30 16.02
C LEU A 54 -10.31 0.05 15.64
N LEU A 55 -11.28 0.54 16.40
CA LEU A 55 -11.87 1.86 16.17
C LEU A 55 -10.83 2.96 16.39
N ALA A 56 -10.08 2.90 17.49
CA ALA A 56 -8.99 3.83 17.74
C ALA A 56 -7.90 3.74 16.66
N LEU A 57 -7.54 2.52 16.25
CA LEU A 57 -6.55 2.30 15.20
C LEU A 57 -7.02 2.83 13.84
N SER A 58 -8.32 2.80 13.54
CA SER A 58 -8.86 3.34 12.29
C SER A 58 -8.55 4.84 12.15
N ASP A 59 -8.70 5.61 13.23
CA ASP A 59 -8.38 7.04 13.24
C ASP A 59 -6.86 7.28 13.14
N ASP A 60 -6.06 6.46 13.83
CA ASP A 60 -4.60 6.54 13.78
C ASP A 60 -4.04 6.17 12.40
N LEU A 61 -4.67 5.21 11.71
CA LEU A 61 -4.32 4.80 10.35
C LEU A 61 -4.54 5.92 9.34
N LEU A 62 -5.61 6.72 9.49
CA LEU A 62 -5.84 7.89 8.63
C LEU A 62 -4.70 8.91 8.76
N LYS A 63 -4.31 9.23 10.00
CA LYS A 63 -3.18 10.16 10.27
C LYS A 63 -1.87 9.60 9.74
N SER A 64 -1.61 8.32 9.99
CA SER A 64 -0.40 7.63 9.51
C SER A 64 -0.33 7.61 7.98
N ASN A 65 -1.45 7.32 7.30
CA ASN A 65 -1.51 7.35 5.85
C ASN A 65 -1.15 8.73 5.29
N THR A 66 -1.79 9.81 5.79
CA THR A 66 -1.49 11.18 5.33
C THR A 66 -0.03 11.55 5.57
N PHE A 67 0.54 11.17 6.71
CA PHE A 67 1.95 11.43 7.01
C PHE A 67 2.89 10.67 6.06
N ILE A 68 2.68 9.37 5.86
CA ILE A 68 3.52 8.52 5.01
C ILE A 68 3.42 8.95 3.54
N GLU A 69 2.23 9.28 3.06
CA GLU A 69 2.01 9.84 1.72
C GLU A 69 2.77 11.16 1.54
N GLY A 70 2.70 12.04 2.54
CA GLY A 70 3.46 13.30 2.56
C GLY A 70 4.98 13.07 2.50
N CYS A 71 5.51 12.12 3.28
CA CYS A 71 6.93 11.76 3.25
C CYS A 71 7.35 11.22 1.87
N SER A 72 6.57 10.30 1.30
CA SER A 72 6.81 9.74 -0.04
C SER A 72 6.83 10.84 -1.12
N HIS A 73 5.93 11.82 -1.03
CA HIS A 73 5.92 12.97 -1.95
C HIS A 73 7.15 13.87 -1.81
N LYS A 74 7.62 14.12 -0.58
CA LYS A 74 8.85 14.88 -0.34
C LYS A 74 10.06 14.17 -0.95
N ILE A 75 10.20 12.85 -0.73
CA ILE A 75 11.27 12.03 -1.30
C ILE A 75 11.26 12.15 -2.83
N ARG A 76 10.09 11.92 -3.44
CA ARG A 76 9.93 12.04 -4.90
C ARG A 76 10.35 13.42 -5.40
N ARG A 77 9.91 14.50 -4.74
CA ARG A 77 10.26 15.86 -5.13
C ARG A 77 11.77 16.12 -5.03
N GLN A 78 12.41 15.68 -3.94
CA GLN A 78 13.86 15.84 -3.79
C GLN A 78 14.64 15.11 -4.89
N ILE A 79 14.23 13.89 -5.24
CA ILE A 79 14.84 13.14 -6.35
C ILE A 79 14.67 13.91 -7.68
N GLU A 80 13.46 14.37 -7.98
CA GLU A 80 13.18 15.17 -9.19
C GLU A 80 14.01 16.47 -9.24
N ASP A 81 14.24 17.12 -8.09
CA ASP A 81 15.07 18.33 -8.02
C ASP A 81 16.57 18.01 -8.21
N LEU A 82 17.07 16.88 -7.69
CA LEU A 82 18.44 16.42 -7.92
C LEU A 82 18.70 16.02 -9.38
N GLU A 83 17.73 15.40 -10.05
CA GLU A 83 17.81 15.07 -11.48
C GLU A 83 17.94 16.32 -12.34
N LYS A 84 17.16 17.37 -12.03
CA LYS A 84 17.24 18.66 -12.74
C LYS A 84 18.62 19.30 -12.61
N VAL A 85 19.25 19.20 -11.43
CA VAL A 85 20.56 19.79 -11.17
C VAL A 85 21.68 18.99 -11.83
N SER A 86 21.61 17.67 -11.78
CA SER A 86 22.64 16.78 -12.34
C SER A 86 22.57 16.64 -13.87
N GLY A 87 21.42 16.94 -14.48
CA GLY A 87 21.18 16.73 -15.91
C GLY A 87 21.08 15.24 -16.30
N VAL A 88 21.09 14.35 -15.31
CA VAL A 88 20.90 12.91 -15.47
C VAL A 88 19.44 12.61 -15.16
N ASN A 89 18.69 12.18 -16.17
CA ASN A 89 17.35 11.66 -15.95
C ASN A 89 17.49 10.25 -15.35
N SER A 90 17.19 10.09 -14.06
CA SER A 90 17.09 8.75 -13.50
C SER A 90 15.95 8.00 -14.18
N SER A 91 16.13 6.68 -14.32
CA SER A 91 15.02 5.76 -14.62
C SER A 91 13.88 5.94 -13.61
N SER A 92 12.65 5.59 -14.03
CA SER A 92 11.47 5.62 -13.16
C SER A 92 11.76 5.01 -11.78
N LEU A 93 11.26 5.64 -10.71
CA LEU A 93 11.43 5.16 -9.35
C LEU A 93 11.01 3.68 -9.25
N THR A 94 11.79 2.90 -8.50
CA THR A 94 11.54 1.48 -8.26
C THR A 94 11.46 1.21 -6.76
N VAL A 95 10.81 0.11 -6.40
CA VAL A 95 10.81 -0.45 -5.04
C VAL A 95 11.71 -1.68 -5.08
N ASP A 96 12.88 -1.62 -4.45
CA ASP A 96 13.89 -2.68 -4.47
C ASP A 96 14.24 -3.17 -5.89
N GLY A 97 14.32 -2.24 -6.85
CA GLY A 97 14.59 -2.54 -8.26
C GLY A 97 13.37 -3.00 -9.07
N ILE A 98 12.21 -3.15 -8.44
CA ILE A 98 10.95 -3.53 -9.08
C ILE A 98 10.17 -2.26 -9.50
N PRO A 99 9.68 -2.17 -10.74
CA PRO A 99 8.81 -1.06 -11.16
C PRO A 99 7.58 -0.95 -10.25
N VAL A 100 7.18 0.28 -9.90
CA VAL A 100 6.07 0.52 -8.95
C VAL A 100 4.78 -0.19 -9.38
N ASP A 101 4.45 -0.18 -10.68
CA ASP A 101 3.29 -0.91 -11.22
C ASP A 101 3.37 -2.41 -10.94
N SER A 102 4.54 -3.02 -11.18
CA SER A 102 4.75 -4.45 -10.89
C SER A 102 4.70 -4.74 -9.39
N TYR A 103 5.21 -3.85 -8.55
CA TYR A 103 5.16 -3.98 -7.10
C TYR A 103 3.70 -3.96 -6.58
N LEU A 104 2.88 -3.02 -7.06
CA LEU A 104 1.48 -2.89 -6.64
C LEU A 104 0.62 -4.05 -7.14
N THR A 105 0.81 -4.50 -8.38
CA THR A 105 0.00 -5.55 -9.02
C THR A 105 0.34 -6.96 -8.55
N LYS A 106 1.53 -7.14 -7.95
CA LYS A 106 2.02 -8.41 -7.40
C LYS A 106 2.40 -8.27 -5.92
N PHE A 107 1.73 -7.38 -5.21
CA PHE A 107 2.00 -7.12 -3.80
C PHE A 107 1.97 -8.40 -2.97
N VAL A 108 3.00 -8.57 -2.13
CA VAL A 108 3.09 -9.62 -1.14
C VAL A 108 3.43 -8.95 0.19
N TRP A 109 2.73 -9.35 1.24
CA TRP A 109 3.02 -8.89 2.58
C TRP A 109 4.40 -9.40 3.02
N ASP A 110 5.27 -8.49 3.46
CA ASP A 110 6.58 -8.82 3.99
C ASP A 110 6.45 -9.28 5.45
N GLU A 111 6.22 -10.58 5.65
CA GLU A 111 6.09 -11.16 7.00
C GLU A 111 7.38 -11.12 7.81
N ALA A 112 8.55 -11.05 7.15
CA ALA A 112 9.83 -10.94 7.85
C ALA A 112 9.99 -9.54 8.46
N LYS A 113 9.58 -8.50 7.73
CA LYS A 113 9.61 -7.12 8.21
C LYS A 113 8.41 -6.77 9.10
N TYR A 114 7.24 -7.35 8.83
CA TYR A 114 5.98 -7.07 9.53
C TYR A 114 5.29 -8.39 9.95
N PRO A 115 5.72 -9.01 11.06
CA PRO A 115 5.23 -10.33 11.47
C PRO A 115 3.73 -10.35 11.78
N THR A 116 3.01 -11.32 11.19
CA THR A 116 1.54 -11.45 11.32
C THR A 116 1.07 -11.79 12.73
N MET A 117 1.96 -12.33 13.56
CA MET A 117 1.73 -12.65 14.97
C MET A 117 1.82 -11.44 15.90
N SER A 118 2.47 -10.36 15.45
CA SER A 118 2.51 -9.11 16.20
C SER A 118 1.13 -8.44 16.20
N PRO A 119 0.71 -7.82 17.31
CA PRO A 119 -0.49 -7.00 17.33
C PRO A 119 -0.49 -5.96 16.22
N LEU A 120 -1.62 -5.80 15.53
CA LEU A 120 -1.73 -4.88 14.39
C LEU A 120 -1.28 -3.46 14.72
N LYS A 121 -1.60 -2.97 15.93
CA LYS A 121 -1.17 -1.63 16.37
C LYS A 121 0.36 -1.49 16.42
N GLU A 122 1.08 -2.51 16.91
CA GLU A 122 2.54 -2.49 16.95
C GLU A 122 3.16 -2.46 15.55
N ILE A 123 2.56 -3.18 14.59
CA ILE A 123 3.00 -3.12 13.19
C ILE A 123 2.85 -1.70 12.64
N VAL A 124 1.69 -1.08 12.86
CA VAL A 124 1.40 0.29 12.39
C VAL A 124 2.34 1.31 13.03
N ASP A 125 2.52 1.24 14.35
CA ASP A 125 3.42 2.13 15.09
C ASP A 125 4.87 1.94 14.62
N GLY A 126 5.30 0.70 14.38
CA GLY A 126 6.62 0.38 13.85
C GLY A 126 6.87 0.96 12.45
N ILE A 127 5.89 0.85 11.54
CA ILE A 127 5.94 1.48 10.22
C ILE A 127 6.04 3.00 10.36
N HIS A 128 5.22 3.59 11.22
CA HIS A 128 5.21 5.04 11.44
C HIS A 128 6.57 5.55 11.93
N VAL A 129 7.16 4.90 12.94
CA VAL A 129 8.48 5.26 13.48
C VAL A 129 9.57 5.15 12.41
N GLN A 130 9.55 4.10 11.59
CA GLN A 130 10.51 3.94 10.49
C GLN A 130 10.39 5.09 9.47
N VAL A 131 9.18 5.44 9.07
CA VAL A 131 8.96 6.53 8.10
C VAL A 131 9.28 7.89 8.71
N ALA A 132 8.98 8.12 9.99
CA ALA A 132 9.34 9.34 10.69
C ALA A 132 10.85 9.55 10.74
N LYS A 133 11.61 8.49 11.03
CA LYS A 133 13.07 8.53 10.97
C LYS A 133 13.58 8.90 9.58
N ILE A 134 13.01 8.32 8.53
CA ILE A 134 13.35 8.68 7.14
C ILE A 134 13.03 10.17 6.88
N ASP A 135 11.87 10.67 7.31
CA ASP A 135 11.48 12.07 7.13
C ASP A 135 12.44 13.05 7.84
N ASP A 136 12.96 12.68 9.01
CA ASP A 136 13.93 13.50 9.76
C ASP A 136 15.34 13.43 9.15
N ASP A 137 15.77 12.26 8.69
CA ASP A 137 17.03 12.08 7.98
C ASP A 137 17.05 12.88 6.65
N LEU A 138 15.89 13.08 5.99
CA LEU A 138 15.77 13.87 4.76
C LEU A 138 15.78 15.40 4.97
N LYS A 139 15.54 15.86 6.20
CA LYS A 139 15.61 17.30 6.56
C LYS A 139 17.01 17.74 6.97
N SER A 140 17.83 16.78 7.39
CA SER A 140 19.19 16.97 7.89
C SER A 140 20.18 17.12 6.73
#